data_AF-A0A9Q1CSW6-F1
#
_entry.id   AF-A0A9Q1CSW6-F1
#
_cell.length_a   1.000
_cell.length_b   1.000
_cell.length_c   1.000
_cell.angle_alpha   90.00
_cell.angle_beta   90.00
_cell.angle_gamma   90.00
#
_symmetry.space_group_name_H-M   'P 1'
#
loop_
_entity.id
_entity.type
_entity.pdbx_description
1 polymer ?
#
loop_
_entity_poly.entity_id
_entity_poly.type
_entity_poly.pdbx_seq_one_letter_code
_entity_poly.pdbx_strand_id
1 'polypeptide(L)'
;MFLLFPFLVNCIDDKEAFDLLTPDVPKELIPQIGPRLKFSAKFRNYQKIEQDFRIIYGEETADSFITKGDTCAEKILTFCNSQEISWKPYFSIQLSDDHSLLALQMLPLVLPSGLVRNKRGKNLRASRAEALSAFIDIQPLCTLPLQVGTNLPHYLETCQAERQKTQPYILVLGDRLKPSQTFVVPDGVALEAGTLLKACDICFKAAYILDVHYPKQCQTTWEFIQKYFFQLGDGKGKSITSPGVRTLRTFLEASVESS
;
A
#
# COMPACT_ATOMS: atom_id res chain seq x y z
N MET A 1 14.19 -8.39 3.47
CA MET A 1 14.13 -9.83 3.16
C MET A 1 14.85 -10.55 4.25
N PHE A 2 16.10 -10.16 4.52
CA PHE A 2 16.88 -10.73 5.62
C PHE A 2 16.25 -10.61 7.01
N LEU A 3 15.34 -9.66 7.27
CA LEU A 3 14.74 -9.50 8.60
C LEU A 3 13.45 -10.31 8.79
N LEU A 4 12.59 -10.44 7.77
CA LEU A 4 11.35 -11.24 7.88
C LEU A 4 11.48 -12.68 7.36
N PHE A 5 12.51 -13.02 6.58
CA PHE A 5 12.72 -14.39 6.11
C PHE A 5 12.78 -15.43 7.24
N PRO A 6 13.43 -15.15 8.40
CA PRO A 6 13.38 -16.08 9.53
C PRO A 6 11.96 -16.32 10.06
N PHE A 7 11.05 -15.36 9.94
CA PHE A 7 9.67 -15.48 10.42
C PHE A 7 8.83 -16.33 9.47
N LEU A 8 8.94 -16.07 8.16
CA LEU A 8 8.28 -16.87 7.12
C LEU A 8 8.68 -18.36 7.15
N VAL A 9 9.97 -18.65 7.36
CA VAL A 9 10.47 -20.05 7.47
C VAL A 9 9.91 -20.75 8.71
N ASN A 10 9.55 -20.00 9.74
CA ASN A 10 8.95 -20.52 10.98
C ASN A 10 7.42 -20.39 11.00
N CYS A 11 6.78 -20.17 9.84
CA CYS A 11 5.33 -20.01 9.69
C CYS A 11 4.75 -18.89 10.58
N ILE A 12 5.53 -17.84 10.82
CA ILE A 12 5.05 -16.58 11.41
C ILE A 12 4.77 -15.65 10.25
N ASP A 13 3.61 -15.81 9.63
CA ASP A 13 3.17 -15.10 8.43
C ASP A 13 1.81 -14.40 8.59
N ASP A 14 1.11 -14.64 9.70
CA ASP A 14 -0.17 -14.02 10.03
C ASP A 14 -0.12 -13.07 11.24
N LYS A 15 -1.17 -12.26 11.36
CA LYS A 15 -1.29 -11.24 12.41
C LYS A 15 -1.26 -11.85 13.83
N GLU A 16 -1.90 -12.99 14.04
CA GLU A 16 -1.95 -13.63 15.36
C GLU A 16 -0.54 -14.07 15.80
N ALA A 17 0.22 -14.68 14.89
CA ALA A 17 1.59 -15.10 15.15
C ALA A 17 2.51 -13.91 15.46
N PHE A 18 2.36 -12.78 14.75
CA PHE A 18 3.11 -11.56 15.03
C PHE A 18 2.70 -10.89 16.35
N ASP A 19 1.41 -10.89 16.71
CA ASP A 19 0.90 -10.33 17.96
C ASP A 19 1.38 -11.13 19.20
N LEU A 20 1.70 -12.41 19.02
CA LEU A 20 2.23 -13.30 20.06
C LEU A 20 3.76 -13.24 20.21
N LEU A 21 4.46 -12.40 19.44
CA LEU A 21 5.92 -12.28 19.53
C LEU A 21 6.35 -11.74 20.90
N THR A 22 6.87 -12.64 21.74
CA THR A 22 7.59 -12.25 22.95
C THR A 22 8.97 -11.70 22.60
N PRO A 23 9.63 -10.93 23.48
CA PRO A 23 10.99 -10.43 23.23
C PRO A 23 12.04 -11.52 22.97
N ASP A 24 11.73 -12.77 23.29
CA ASP A 24 12.64 -13.91 23.13
C ASP A 24 12.55 -14.53 21.73
N VAL A 25 11.39 -14.50 21.08
CA VAL A 25 11.23 -15.04 19.72
C VAL A 25 12.13 -14.31 18.70
N PRO A 26 12.20 -12.97 18.65
CA PRO A 26 13.17 -12.29 17.80
C PRO A 26 14.64 -12.53 18.18
N LYS A 27 14.97 -12.97 19.41
CA LYS A 27 16.34 -13.35 19.77
C LYS A 27 16.75 -14.65 19.11
N GLU A 28 15.84 -15.60 19.00
CA GLU A 28 16.05 -16.89 18.34
C GLU A 28 16.08 -16.74 16.82
N LEU A 29 15.13 -15.97 16.25
CA LEU A 29 14.98 -15.79 14.81
C LEU A 29 16.02 -14.83 14.22
N ILE A 30 16.47 -13.83 14.99
CA ILE A 30 17.46 -12.85 14.58
C ILE A 30 18.62 -12.87 15.60
N PRO A 31 19.58 -13.80 15.45
CA PRO A 31 20.64 -13.99 16.44
C PRO A 31 21.58 -12.79 16.54
N GLN A 32 21.78 -12.05 15.44
CA GLN A 32 22.61 -10.84 15.42
C GLN A 32 21.91 -9.66 16.13
N ILE A 33 22.60 -9.08 17.12
CA ILE A 33 22.08 -7.99 17.97
C ILE A 33 21.65 -6.76 17.15
N GLY A 34 22.46 -6.32 16.19
CA GLY A 34 22.18 -5.12 15.38
C GLY A 34 20.89 -5.24 14.54
N PRO A 35 20.78 -6.25 13.68
CA PRO A 35 19.55 -6.57 12.95
C PRO A 35 18.32 -6.74 13.85
N ARG A 36 18.48 -7.38 15.02
CA ARG A 36 17.40 -7.56 15.99
C ARG A 36 16.91 -6.24 16.58
N LEU A 37 17.81 -5.35 16.99
CA LEU A 37 17.44 -4.02 17.48
C LEU A 37 16.69 -3.21 16.41
N LYS A 38 17.13 -3.30 15.15
CA LYS A 38 16.45 -2.67 14.01
C LYS A 38 15.05 -3.24 13.79
N PHE A 39 14.88 -4.57 13.87
CA PHE A 39 13.57 -5.22 13.80
C PHE A 39 12.67 -4.76 14.95
N SER A 40 13.12 -4.84 16.20
CA SER A 40 12.31 -4.48 17.37
C SER A 40 11.87 -3.01 17.36
N ALA A 41 12.73 -2.09 16.90
CA ALA A 41 12.36 -0.68 16.75
C ALA A 41 11.27 -0.48 15.68
N LYS A 42 11.43 -1.12 14.52
CA LYS A 42 10.44 -1.07 13.43
C LYS A 42 9.12 -1.71 13.82
N PHE A 43 9.16 -2.89 14.43
CA PHE A 43 7.98 -3.63 14.87
C PHE A 43 7.18 -2.83 15.92
N ARG A 44 7.86 -2.16 16.85
CA ARG A 44 7.20 -1.29 17.83
C ARG A 44 6.50 -0.09 17.17
N ASN A 45 7.10 0.53 16.16
CA ASN A 45 6.47 1.64 15.44
C ASN A 45 5.26 1.16 14.64
N TYR A 46 5.36 -0.02 14.03
CA TYR A 46 4.24 -0.69 13.36
C TYR A 46 3.07 -0.92 14.33
N GLN A 47 3.31 -1.57 15.47
CA GLN A 47 2.27 -1.89 16.46
C GLN A 47 1.55 -0.63 16.96
N LYS A 48 2.30 0.46 17.16
CA LYS A 48 1.71 1.75 17.56
C LYS A 48 0.72 2.29 16.54
N ILE A 49 1.07 2.31 15.24
CA ILE A 49 0.17 2.82 14.20
C ILE A 49 -1.14 2.03 14.15
N GLU A 50 -1.07 0.69 14.22
CA GLU A 50 -2.27 -0.15 14.20
C GLU A 50 -3.12 0.04 15.46
N GLN A 51 -2.47 0.02 16.62
CA GLN A 51 -3.13 0.17 17.91
C GLN A 51 -3.79 1.56 18.04
N ASP A 52 -3.10 2.62 17.67
CA ASP A 52 -3.62 3.99 17.72
C ASP A 52 -4.84 4.13 16.80
N PHE A 53 -4.77 3.59 15.58
CA PHE A 53 -5.89 3.65 14.63
C PHE A 53 -7.11 2.90 15.16
N ARG A 54 -6.89 1.72 15.73
CA ARG A 54 -7.93 0.88 16.32
C ARG A 54 -8.58 1.53 17.54
N ILE A 55 -7.80 2.21 18.39
CA ILE A 55 -8.34 2.97 19.54
C ILE A 55 -9.22 4.14 19.06
N ILE A 56 -8.81 4.84 17.99
CA ILE A 56 -9.53 6.02 17.51
C ILE A 56 -10.79 5.64 16.71
N TYR A 57 -10.72 4.62 15.86
CA TYR A 57 -11.76 4.29 14.88
C TYR A 57 -12.51 2.98 15.13
N GLY A 58 -12.10 2.22 16.16
CA GLY A 58 -12.69 0.93 16.51
C GLY A 58 -12.12 -0.26 15.73
N GLU A 59 -12.32 -1.47 16.28
CA GLU A 59 -11.85 -2.75 15.73
C GLU A 59 -12.41 -3.01 14.33
N GLU A 60 -13.74 -2.87 14.17
CA GLU A 60 -14.45 -3.16 12.92
C GLU A 60 -13.89 -2.32 11.75
N THR A 61 -13.72 -1.01 11.98
CA THR A 61 -13.12 -0.11 10.99
C THR A 61 -11.68 -0.50 10.69
N ALA A 62 -10.88 -0.80 11.71
CA ALA A 62 -9.47 -1.15 11.56
C ALA A 62 -9.25 -2.42 10.73
N ASP A 63 -10.15 -3.38 10.80
CA ASP A 63 -10.02 -4.68 10.12
C ASP A 63 -10.83 -4.75 8.81
N SER A 64 -11.67 -3.73 8.54
CA SER A 64 -12.54 -3.65 7.36
C SER A 64 -11.81 -3.76 6.01
N PHE A 65 -10.59 -3.25 5.90
CA PHE A 65 -9.84 -3.27 4.64
C PHE A 65 -9.36 -4.67 4.27
N ILE A 66 -8.87 -5.42 5.27
CA ILE A 66 -8.41 -6.79 5.06
C ILE A 66 -9.61 -7.71 4.78
N THR A 67 -10.69 -7.58 5.56
CA THR A 67 -11.89 -8.42 5.40
C THR A 67 -12.62 -8.21 4.06
N LYS A 68 -12.67 -6.97 3.55
CA LYS A 68 -13.29 -6.66 2.25
C LYS A 68 -12.32 -6.77 1.06
N GLY A 69 -11.01 -6.79 1.31
CA GLY A 69 -9.97 -6.80 0.28
C GLY A 69 -10.12 -7.95 -0.70
N ASP A 70 -10.30 -9.16 -0.19
CA ASP A 70 -10.34 -10.37 -1.02
C ASP A 70 -11.63 -10.49 -1.83
N THR A 71 -12.76 -10.06 -1.27
CA THR A 71 -14.07 -10.16 -1.94
C THR A 71 -14.28 -9.11 -3.04
N CYS A 72 -13.51 -8.02 -3.04
CA CYS A 72 -13.66 -6.94 -4.00
C CYS A 72 -12.80 -7.09 -5.26
N ALA A 73 -11.82 -7.99 -5.23
CA ALA A 73 -10.80 -8.14 -6.28
C ALA A 73 -11.39 -8.45 -7.66
N GLU A 74 -12.19 -9.51 -7.74
CA GLU A 74 -12.83 -9.95 -8.98
C GLU A 74 -13.79 -8.90 -9.54
N LYS A 75 -14.50 -8.20 -8.65
CA LYS A 75 -15.44 -7.14 -9.02
C LYS A 75 -14.72 -5.94 -9.62
N ILE A 76 -13.58 -5.54 -9.06
CA ILE A 76 -12.74 -4.47 -9.63
C ILE A 76 -12.20 -4.87 -11.01
N LEU A 77 -11.75 -6.13 -11.18
CA LEU A 77 -11.29 -6.63 -12.47
C LEU A 77 -12.41 -6.61 -13.52
N THR A 78 -13.60 -7.05 -13.13
CA THR A 78 -14.82 -7.02 -13.98
C THR A 78 -15.15 -5.58 -14.39
N PHE A 79 -15.07 -4.64 -13.46
CA PHE A 79 -15.28 -3.22 -13.75
C PHE A 79 -14.23 -2.68 -14.74
N CYS A 80 -12.95 -3.02 -14.56
CA CYS A 80 -11.88 -2.57 -15.45
C CYS A 80 -12.11 -3.04 -16.89
N ASN A 81 -12.57 -4.28 -17.06
CA ASN A 81 -12.87 -4.85 -18.36
C ASN A 81 -14.14 -4.24 -18.98
N SER A 82 -15.19 -3.98 -18.19
CA SER A 82 -16.44 -3.39 -18.69
C SER A 82 -16.28 -1.92 -19.12
N GLN A 83 -15.36 -1.18 -18.50
CA GLN A 83 -15.05 0.21 -18.83
C GLN A 83 -13.95 0.35 -19.90
N GLU A 84 -13.54 -0.76 -20.54
CA GLU A 84 -12.47 -0.80 -21.56
C GLU A 84 -11.16 -0.12 -21.10
N ILE A 85 -10.84 -0.21 -19.80
CA ILE A 85 -9.64 0.42 -19.25
C ILE A 85 -8.43 -0.38 -19.73
N SER A 86 -7.53 0.27 -20.47
CA SER A 86 -6.29 -0.35 -20.94
C SER A 86 -5.30 -0.50 -19.78
N TRP A 87 -5.41 -1.60 -19.04
CA TRP A 87 -4.52 -1.97 -17.94
C TRP A 87 -3.39 -2.91 -18.38
N LYS A 88 -3.62 -3.76 -19.38
CA LYS A 88 -2.65 -4.75 -19.89
C LYS A 88 -1.26 -4.18 -20.26
N PRO A 89 -1.11 -2.96 -20.81
CA PRO A 89 0.22 -2.41 -21.08
C PRO A 89 1.06 -2.12 -19.83
N TYR A 90 0.42 -1.98 -18.66
CA TYR A 90 1.08 -1.65 -17.40
C TYR A 90 1.44 -2.89 -16.56
N PHE A 91 0.87 -4.05 -16.90
CA PHE A 91 1.04 -5.31 -16.19
C PHE A 91 1.39 -6.40 -17.21
N SER A 92 2.65 -6.80 -17.28
CA SER A 92 3.15 -7.86 -18.17
C SER A 92 2.31 -9.13 -18.02
N ILE A 93 1.89 -9.74 -19.13
CA ILE A 93 0.77 -10.71 -19.26
C ILE A 93 1.09 -12.12 -18.70
N GLN A 94 1.56 -12.22 -17.47
CA GLN A 94 1.36 -13.42 -16.67
C GLN A 94 0.50 -12.98 -15.50
N LEU A 95 -0.82 -13.15 -15.65
CA LEU A 95 -1.76 -13.01 -14.53
C LEU A 95 -1.18 -13.86 -13.40
N SER A 96 -0.69 -13.21 -12.36
CA SER A 96 -0.43 -13.91 -11.11
C SER A 96 -1.73 -14.52 -10.65
N ASP A 97 -1.69 -15.72 -10.08
CA ASP A 97 -2.86 -16.37 -9.48
C ASP A 97 -3.52 -15.49 -8.38
N ASP A 98 -2.79 -14.48 -7.89
CA ASP A 98 -3.28 -13.48 -6.93
C ASP A 98 -4.05 -12.34 -7.63
N HIS A 99 -5.34 -12.57 -7.85
CA HIS A 99 -6.28 -11.57 -8.38
C HIS A 99 -6.48 -10.37 -7.45
N SER A 100 -6.32 -10.55 -6.13
CA SER A 100 -6.46 -9.50 -5.11
C SER A 100 -5.38 -8.44 -5.23
N LEU A 101 -4.14 -8.89 -5.40
CA LEU A 101 -3.00 -8.01 -5.63
C LEU A 101 -3.19 -7.14 -6.88
N LEU A 102 -3.59 -7.78 -7.98
CA LEU A 102 -3.75 -7.11 -9.27
C LEU A 102 -4.87 -6.05 -9.21
N ALA A 103 -6.00 -6.38 -8.59
CA ALA A 103 -7.14 -5.48 -8.46
C ALA A 103 -6.79 -4.18 -7.72
N LEU A 104 -6.07 -4.27 -6.60
CA LEU A 104 -5.63 -3.09 -5.83
C LEU A 104 -4.73 -2.18 -6.67
N GLN A 105 -3.82 -2.76 -7.44
CA GLN A 105 -2.90 -2.02 -8.28
C GLN A 105 -3.58 -1.33 -9.47
N MET A 106 -4.76 -1.79 -9.88
CA MET A 106 -5.54 -1.16 -10.94
C MET A 106 -6.30 0.08 -10.49
N LEU A 107 -6.53 0.28 -9.18
CA LEU A 107 -7.33 1.40 -8.68
C LEU A 107 -6.88 2.78 -9.21
N PRO A 108 -5.58 3.12 -9.33
CA PRO A 108 -5.14 4.38 -9.94
C PRO A 108 -5.41 4.52 -11.44
N LEU A 109 -5.69 3.42 -12.15
CA LEU A 109 -6.08 3.44 -13.57
C LEU A 109 -7.58 3.70 -13.74
N VAL A 110 -8.37 3.17 -12.81
CA VAL A 110 -9.83 3.31 -12.76
C VAL A 110 -10.24 4.69 -12.27
N LEU A 111 -9.53 5.20 -11.27
CA LEU A 111 -9.87 6.43 -10.59
C LEU A 111 -9.00 7.57 -11.13
N PRO A 112 -9.59 8.60 -11.76
CA PRO A 112 -8.83 9.65 -12.39
C PRO A 112 -8.03 10.45 -11.36
N SER A 113 -6.75 10.69 -11.67
CA SER A 113 -5.85 11.48 -10.83
C SER A 113 -6.31 12.94 -10.66
N GLY A 114 -5.93 13.51 -9.51
CA GLY A 114 -6.09 14.93 -9.23
C GLY A 114 -5.25 15.83 -10.13
N LEU A 115 -5.47 17.14 -10.01
CA LEU A 115 -4.63 18.15 -10.66
C LEU A 115 -3.31 18.29 -9.88
N VAL A 116 -2.21 18.12 -10.58
CA VAL A 116 -0.84 18.30 -10.09
C VAL A 116 -0.26 19.56 -10.72
N ARG A 117 0.49 20.33 -9.93
CA ARG A 117 1.16 21.54 -10.43
C ARG A 117 2.51 21.16 -11.02
N ASN A 118 2.74 21.49 -12.29
CA ASN A 118 4.03 21.21 -12.93
C ASN A 118 5.11 22.23 -12.51
N LYS A 119 6.36 21.98 -12.91
CA LYS A 119 7.51 22.88 -12.64
C LYS A 119 7.32 24.31 -13.22
N ARG A 120 6.41 24.47 -14.20
CA ARG A 120 6.05 25.76 -14.81
C ARG A 120 4.81 26.40 -14.17
N GLY A 121 4.34 25.88 -13.04
CA GLY A 121 3.22 26.42 -12.28
C GLY A 121 1.82 26.12 -12.83
N LYS A 122 1.68 25.38 -13.94
CA LYS A 122 0.38 25.01 -14.53
C LYS A 122 -0.21 23.76 -13.85
N ASN A 123 -1.53 23.75 -13.68
CA ASN A 123 -2.27 22.59 -13.20
C ASN A 123 -2.48 21.62 -14.36
N LEU A 124 -1.93 20.41 -14.25
CA LEU A 124 -2.06 19.32 -15.20
C LEU A 124 -2.59 18.09 -14.48
N ARG A 125 -3.42 17.28 -15.13
CA ARG A 125 -3.81 15.98 -14.59
C ARG A 125 -2.58 15.05 -14.58
N ALA A 126 -2.34 14.36 -13.47
CA ALA A 126 -1.27 13.37 -13.43
C ALA A 126 -1.52 12.28 -14.48
N SER A 127 -0.46 11.81 -15.13
CA SER A 127 -0.53 10.66 -16.01
C SER A 127 -0.85 9.38 -15.24
N ARG A 128 -1.37 8.36 -15.94
CA ARG A 128 -1.62 7.04 -15.34
C ARG A 128 -0.35 6.42 -14.74
N ALA A 129 0.79 6.58 -15.41
CA ALA A 129 2.07 6.10 -14.91
C ALA A 129 2.52 6.80 -13.62
N GLU A 130 2.33 8.13 -13.53
CA GLU A 130 2.59 8.89 -12.30
C GLU A 130 1.65 8.47 -11.16
N ALA A 131 0.37 8.23 -11.46
CA ALA A 131 -0.61 7.76 -10.48
C ALA A 131 -0.24 6.38 -9.91
N LEU A 132 0.12 5.44 -10.79
CA LEU A 132 0.57 4.10 -10.41
C LEU A 132 1.84 4.15 -9.54
N SER A 133 2.82 4.98 -9.94
CA SER A 133 4.10 5.11 -9.23
C SER A 133 3.96 5.85 -7.90
N ALA A 134 3.01 6.78 -7.79
CA ALA A 134 2.71 7.48 -6.55
C ALA A 134 1.89 6.63 -5.57
N PHE A 135 1.07 5.71 -6.08
CA PHE A 135 0.32 4.78 -5.25
C PHE A 135 1.22 3.68 -4.69
N ILE A 136 1.97 3.00 -5.56
CA ILE A 136 2.93 1.97 -5.18
C ILE A 136 4.22 2.23 -5.94
N ASP A 137 5.25 2.58 -5.19
CA ASP A 137 6.58 2.76 -5.72
C ASP A 137 7.27 1.42 -5.87
N ILE A 138 7.80 1.16 -7.06
CA ILE A 138 8.49 -0.09 -7.37
C ILE A 138 9.93 0.21 -7.69
N GLN A 139 10.81 -0.43 -6.94
CA GLN A 139 12.24 -0.34 -7.12
C GLN A 139 12.79 -1.70 -7.54
N PRO A 140 13.60 -1.78 -8.61
CA PRO A 140 14.12 -3.05 -9.09
C PRO A 140 15.03 -3.70 -8.03
N LEU A 141 14.91 -5.02 -7.90
CA LEU A 141 15.85 -5.80 -7.12
C LEU A 141 17.06 -6.16 -8.01
N CYS A 142 18.27 -6.28 -7.44
CA CYS A 142 19.42 -6.84 -8.16
C CYS A 142 19.09 -8.27 -8.59
N THR A 143 18.55 -8.50 -9.80
CA THR A 143 18.30 -9.86 -10.31
C THR A 143 19.15 -10.20 -11.53
N LEU A 144 19.83 -9.21 -12.12
CA LEU A 144 20.72 -9.40 -13.27
C LEU A 144 22.14 -8.93 -12.95
N PRO A 145 23.18 -9.58 -13.52
CA PRO A 145 24.60 -9.28 -13.26
C PRO A 145 25.06 -7.86 -13.67
N LEU A 146 24.19 -7.08 -14.33
CA LEU A 146 24.45 -5.70 -14.76
C LEU A 146 23.52 -4.65 -14.10
N GLN A 147 22.58 -5.07 -13.24
CA GLN A 147 21.69 -4.13 -12.55
C GLN A 147 22.21 -3.80 -11.15
N VAL A 148 22.50 -2.52 -10.93
CA VAL A 148 22.68 -1.98 -9.57
C VAL A 148 21.29 -1.92 -8.95
N GLY A 149 20.93 -2.91 -8.15
CA GLY A 149 19.67 -2.91 -7.41
C GLY A 149 19.68 -1.93 -6.27
N THR A 150 18.50 -1.76 -5.68
CA THR A 150 18.25 -0.64 -4.77
C THR A 150 18.87 -0.87 -3.40
N ASN A 151 19.90 -0.07 -3.07
CA ASN A 151 20.36 0.08 -1.70
C ASN A 151 19.29 0.84 -0.91
N LEU A 152 18.48 0.11 -0.13
CA LEU A 152 17.31 0.66 0.57
C LEU A 152 17.67 1.85 1.49
N PRO A 153 18.70 1.78 2.38
CA PRO A 153 19.13 2.95 3.16
C PRO A 153 19.43 4.18 2.30
N HIS A 154 20.25 4.03 1.27
CA HIS A 154 20.62 5.14 0.39
C HIS A 154 19.40 5.71 -0.34
N TYR A 155 18.52 4.84 -0.82
CA TYR A 155 17.27 5.23 -1.47
C TYR A 155 16.37 6.07 -0.57
N LEU A 156 16.20 5.64 0.70
CA LEU A 156 15.40 6.36 1.68
C LEU A 156 16.02 7.74 2.01
N GLU A 157 17.34 7.80 2.18
CA GLU A 157 18.08 9.05 2.39
C GLU A 157 17.89 10.03 1.23
N THR A 158 18.02 9.57 -0.02
CA THR A 158 17.78 10.40 -1.21
C THR A 158 16.35 10.90 -1.25
N CYS A 159 15.36 10.02 -1.02
CA CYS A 159 13.94 10.40 -1.02
C CYS A 159 13.61 11.45 0.05
N GLN A 160 14.21 11.33 1.25
CA GLN A 160 14.07 12.30 2.34
C GLN A 160 14.74 13.64 1.98
N ALA A 161 15.97 13.59 1.49
CA ALA A 161 16.75 14.78 1.16
C ALA A 161 16.09 15.62 0.03
N GLU A 162 15.56 14.93 -0.99
CA GLU A 162 14.91 15.59 -2.14
C GLU A 162 13.45 15.96 -1.89
N ARG A 163 12.86 15.56 -0.75
CA ARG A 163 11.41 15.70 -0.43
C ARG A 163 10.53 15.24 -1.60
N GLN A 164 10.95 14.18 -2.27
CA GLN A 164 10.39 13.79 -3.56
C GLN A 164 8.98 13.19 -3.42
N LYS A 165 8.64 12.67 -2.23
CA LYS A 165 7.43 11.90 -1.98
C LYS A 165 6.64 12.40 -0.78
N THR A 166 5.32 12.39 -0.92
CA THR A 166 4.39 12.54 0.19
C THR A 166 4.41 11.25 1.01
N GLN A 167 4.63 11.38 2.32
CA GLN A 167 4.66 10.25 3.24
C GLN A 167 3.33 10.13 4.01
N PRO A 168 2.94 8.92 4.45
CA PRO A 168 3.59 7.63 4.17
C PRO A 168 3.37 7.19 2.71
N TYR A 169 4.23 6.31 2.23
CA TYR A 169 4.09 5.68 0.91
C TYR A 169 4.45 4.19 0.96
N ILE A 170 3.95 3.45 -0.02
CA ILE A 170 4.26 2.02 -0.20
C ILE A 170 5.46 1.88 -1.11
N LEU A 171 6.43 1.08 -0.68
CA LEU A 171 7.64 0.74 -1.42
C LEU A 171 7.70 -0.77 -1.62
N VAL A 172 7.76 -1.20 -2.87
CA VAL A 172 7.97 -2.59 -3.27
C VAL A 172 9.35 -2.74 -3.87
N LEU A 173 10.11 -3.75 -3.44
CA LEU A 173 11.32 -4.17 -4.13
C LEU A 173 11.04 -5.40 -4.98
N GLY A 174 11.53 -5.40 -6.21
CA GLY A 174 11.34 -6.48 -7.18
C GLY A 174 10.36 -6.10 -8.27
N ASP A 175 9.46 -7.04 -8.61
CA ASP A 175 8.49 -6.87 -9.69
C ASP A 175 7.11 -6.46 -9.17
N ARG A 176 6.33 -5.80 -10.03
CA ARG A 176 4.97 -5.33 -9.74
C ARG A 176 3.98 -6.46 -9.46
N LEU A 177 4.07 -7.55 -10.21
CA LEU A 177 3.17 -8.69 -10.10
C LEU A 177 3.70 -9.75 -9.13
N LYS A 178 5.02 -9.77 -8.91
CA LYS A 178 5.67 -10.66 -7.97
C LYS A 178 6.57 -9.87 -7.01
N PRO A 179 5.99 -9.14 -6.05
CA PRO A 179 6.76 -8.35 -5.09
C PRO A 179 7.66 -9.28 -4.30
N SER A 180 8.97 -9.01 -4.30
CA SER A 180 9.90 -9.76 -3.45
C SER A 180 9.84 -9.26 -2.00
N GLN A 181 9.58 -7.97 -1.85
CA GLN A 181 9.59 -7.26 -0.58
C GLN A 181 8.57 -6.14 -0.64
N THR A 182 7.81 -5.97 0.44
CA THR A 182 6.87 -4.85 0.54
C THR A 182 7.08 -4.10 1.86
N PHE A 183 7.21 -2.79 1.74
CA PHE A 183 7.40 -1.88 2.85
C PHE A 183 6.37 -0.75 2.83
N VAL A 184 6.06 -0.23 4.02
CA VAL A 184 5.44 1.08 4.21
C VAL A 184 6.49 2.00 4.80
N VAL A 185 6.60 3.21 4.27
CA VAL A 185 7.62 4.16 4.69
C VAL A 185 6.96 5.38 5.37
N PRO A 186 6.58 5.28 6.66
CA PRO A 186 6.26 6.44 7.47
C PRO A 186 7.54 7.10 7.99
N ASP A 187 7.62 8.42 7.88
CA ASP A 187 8.75 9.26 8.33
C ASP A 187 10.15 8.76 7.90
N GLY A 188 10.21 8.21 6.69
CA GLY A 188 11.40 7.64 6.05
C GLY A 188 11.96 6.36 6.69
N VAL A 189 11.21 5.74 7.60
CA VAL A 189 11.53 4.42 8.14
C VAL A 189 10.79 3.36 7.34
N ALA A 190 11.51 2.48 6.64
CA ALA A 190 10.86 1.35 5.95
C ALA A 190 10.42 0.25 6.94
N LEU A 191 9.10 0.09 7.11
CA LEU A 191 8.43 -0.95 7.88
C LEU A 191 8.02 -2.08 6.93
N GLU A 192 8.45 -3.32 7.18
CA GLU A 192 8.13 -4.46 6.31
C GLU A 192 6.71 -4.96 6.61
N ALA A 193 5.87 -5.13 5.59
CA ALA A 193 4.42 -5.34 5.74
C ALA A 193 3.96 -6.76 5.40
N GLY A 194 4.86 -7.66 4.99
CA GLY A 194 4.55 -9.05 4.60
C GLY A 194 3.87 -9.16 3.23
N THR A 195 2.74 -8.47 3.01
CA THR A 195 1.98 -8.47 1.76
C THR A 195 1.67 -7.05 1.27
N LEU A 196 1.30 -6.91 -0.02
CA LEU A 196 0.88 -5.60 -0.56
C LEU A 196 -0.46 -5.14 0.01
N LEU A 197 -1.42 -6.05 0.18
CA LEU A 197 -2.71 -5.75 0.81
C LEU A 197 -2.47 -5.16 2.19
N LYS A 198 -1.60 -5.80 3.00
CA LYS A 198 -1.27 -5.30 4.32
C LYS A 198 -0.50 -3.99 4.29
N ALA A 199 0.38 -3.78 3.31
CA ALA A 199 1.05 -2.50 3.11
C ALA A 199 0.07 -1.35 2.79
N CYS A 200 -0.95 -1.60 1.97
CA CYS A 200 -2.02 -0.64 1.70
C CYS A 200 -2.78 -0.27 2.97
N ASP A 201 -3.14 -1.27 3.78
CA ASP A 201 -3.83 -1.10 5.06
C ASP A 201 -3.02 -0.21 6.03
N ILE A 202 -1.76 -0.58 6.30
CA ILE A 202 -0.89 0.18 7.20
C ILE A 202 -0.62 1.58 6.66
N CYS A 203 -0.37 1.73 5.34
CA CYS A 203 -0.10 3.02 4.74
C CYS A 203 -1.29 3.96 4.87
N PHE A 204 -2.52 3.45 4.70
CA PHE A 204 -3.74 4.20 4.95
C PHE A 204 -3.86 4.62 6.42
N LYS A 205 -3.71 3.68 7.35
CA LYS A 205 -3.79 3.93 8.79
C LYS A 205 -2.75 4.95 9.25
N ALA A 206 -1.51 4.80 8.78
CA ALA A 206 -0.42 5.73 9.03
C ALA A 206 -0.73 7.13 8.50
N ALA A 207 -1.37 7.25 7.33
CA ALA A 207 -1.76 8.55 6.81
C ALA A 207 -2.76 9.26 7.73
N TYR A 208 -3.65 8.50 8.36
CA TYR A 208 -4.59 8.99 9.37
C TYR A 208 -3.93 9.39 10.68
N ILE A 209 -3.14 8.49 11.28
CA ILE A 209 -2.47 8.73 12.57
C ILE A 209 -1.49 9.89 12.50
N LEU A 210 -0.74 10.03 11.42
CA LEU A 210 0.27 11.09 11.27
C LEU A 210 -0.31 12.43 10.81
N ASP A 211 -1.62 12.53 10.70
CA ASP A 211 -2.37 13.64 10.13
C ASP A 211 -1.85 14.19 8.77
N VAL A 212 -1.52 13.32 7.82
CA VAL A 212 -0.97 13.74 6.51
C VAL A 212 -1.97 13.64 5.36
N HIS A 213 -1.80 14.51 4.35
CA HIS A 213 -2.61 14.49 3.13
C HIS A 213 -2.16 13.41 2.14
N TYR A 214 -3.10 12.87 1.36
CA TYR A 214 -2.78 11.93 0.28
C TYR A 214 -1.98 12.59 -0.86
N PRO A 215 -1.11 11.82 -1.55
CA PRO A 215 -0.45 12.29 -2.76
C PRO A 215 -1.47 12.67 -3.85
N LYS A 216 -1.31 13.85 -4.45
CA LYS A 216 -2.25 14.41 -5.44
C LYS A 216 -2.45 13.52 -6.67
N GLN A 217 -1.41 12.78 -7.04
CA GLN A 217 -1.35 11.89 -8.20
C GLN A 217 -2.32 10.71 -8.07
N CYS A 218 -2.55 10.20 -6.86
CA CYS A 218 -3.48 9.09 -6.60
C CYS A 218 -4.45 9.42 -5.45
N GLN A 219 -4.77 10.70 -5.24
CA GLN A 219 -5.65 11.16 -4.17
C GLN A 219 -7.04 10.51 -4.25
N THR A 220 -7.59 10.38 -5.46
CA THR A 220 -8.90 9.75 -5.68
C THR A 220 -8.88 8.25 -5.40
N THR A 221 -7.73 7.60 -5.58
CA THR A 221 -7.52 6.20 -5.16
C THR A 221 -7.61 6.06 -3.65
N TRP A 222 -6.91 6.91 -2.89
CA TRP A 222 -6.98 6.90 -1.44
C TRP A 222 -8.34 7.35 -0.90
N GLU A 223 -9.03 8.28 -1.59
CA GLU A 223 -10.42 8.66 -1.29
C GLU A 223 -11.38 7.47 -1.44
N PHE A 224 -11.21 6.65 -2.48
CA PHE A 224 -11.99 5.42 -2.64
C PHE A 224 -11.69 4.45 -1.49
N ILE A 225 -10.41 4.23 -1.15
CA ILE A 225 -10.03 3.35 -0.05
C ILE A 225 -10.70 3.79 1.26
N GLN A 226 -10.64 5.08 1.56
CA GLN A 226 -11.26 5.72 2.70
C GLN A 226 -12.77 5.48 2.80
N LYS A 227 -13.49 5.78 1.70
CA LYS A 227 -14.97 5.82 1.72
C LYS A 227 -15.60 4.45 1.51
N TYR A 228 -14.93 3.53 0.83
CA TYR A 228 -15.46 2.20 0.52
C TYR A 228 -15.04 1.14 1.57
N PHE A 229 -13.74 1.01 1.84
CA PHE A 229 -13.26 -0.03 2.74
C PHE A 229 -13.48 0.37 4.20
N PHE A 230 -12.88 1.50 4.60
CA PHE A 230 -12.92 2.00 5.98
C PHE A 230 -14.19 2.77 6.33
N GLN A 231 -15.03 3.08 5.35
CA GLN A 231 -16.28 3.83 5.53
C GLN A 231 -16.12 5.15 6.31
N LEU A 232 -14.93 5.75 6.23
CA LEU A 232 -14.63 7.02 6.89
C LEU A 232 -15.20 8.17 6.05
N GLY A 233 -15.81 9.15 6.74
CA GLY A 233 -16.39 10.37 6.16
C GLY A 233 -15.35 11.33 5.60
N ASP A 234 -15.58 12.64 5.64
CA ASP A 234 -14.75 13.64 4.94
C ASP A 234 -13.44 14.03 5.68
N GLY A 235 -12.61 13.04 6.05
CA GLY A 235 -11.41 13.27 6.88
C GLY A 235 -10.18 13.83 6.14
N LYS A 236 -9.77 13.21 5.03
CA LYS A 236 -8.46 13.47 4.36
C LYS A 236 -8.59 13.93 2.90
N GLY A 237 -9.82 14.13 2.43
CA GLY A 237 -10.16 14.33 1.02
C GLY A 237 -11.15 15.47 0.81
N LYS A 238 -11.70 15.55 -0.41
CA LYS A 238 -12.77 16.51 -0.71
C LYS A 238 -14.05 16.08 0.02
N SER A 239 -14.77 17.05 0.59
CA SER A 239 -16.06 16.76 1.21
C SER A 239 -17.05 16.15 0.22
N ILE A 240 -17.03 16.62 -1.02
CA ILE A 240 -17.79 16.01 -2.10
C ILE A 240 -17.03 14.81 -2.65
N THR A 241 -17.61 13.62 -2.49
CA THR A 241 -17.08 12.38 -3.08
C THR A 241 -16.93 12.51 -4.59
N SER A 242 -15.73 12.24 -5.11
CA SER A 242 -15.40 12.31 -6.53
C SER A 242 -16.34 11.43 -7.39
N PRO A 243 -16.76 11.85 -8.60
CA PRO A 243 -17.71 11.08 -9.43
C PRO A 243 -17.25 9.65 -9.71
N GLY A 244 -15.97 9.45 -10.05
CA GLY A 244 -15.41 8.11 -10.29
C GLY A 244 -15.47 7.18 -9.08
N VAL A 245 -15.31 7.74 -7.86
CA VAL A 245 -15.45 6.99 -6.60
C VAL A 245 -16.90 6.55 -6.40
N ARG A 246 -17.88 7.42 -6.72
CA ARG A 246 -19.30 7.08 -6.64
C ARG A 246 -19.66 5.97 -7.63
N THR A 247 -19.26 6.12 -8.89
CA THR A 247 -19.53 5.12 -9.93
C THR A 247 -18.96 3.75 -9.58
N LEU A 248 -17.68 3.69 -9.17
CA LEU A 248 -17.05 2.43 -8.78
C LEU A 248 -17.73 1.84 -7.54
N ARG A 249 -18.01 2.64 -6.51
CA ARG A 249 -18.71 2.18 -5.31
C ARG A 249 -20.08 1.58 -5.62
N THR A 250 -20.90 2.28 -6.40
CA THR A 250 -22.23 1.79 -6.81
C THR A 250 -22.14 0.47 -7.57
N PHE A 251 -21.16 0.32 -8.46
CA PHE A 251 -20.96 -0.94 -9.18
C PHE A 251 -20.61 -2.11 -8.24
N LEU A 252 -19.71 -1.86 -7.27
CA LEU A 252 -19.29 -2.89 -6.31
C LEU A 252 -20.42 -3.29 -5.36
N GLU A 253 -21.27 -2.35 -4.94
CA GLU A 253 -22.45 -2.57 -4.09
C GLU A 253 -23.58 -3.29 -4.84
N ALA A 254 -23.88 -2.90 -6.09
CA ALA A 254 -24.89 -3.57 -6.92
C ALA A 254 -24.57 -5.05 -7.21
N SER A 255 -23.29 -5.41 -7.20
CA SER A 255 -22.83 -6.79 -7.37
C SER A 255 -22.89 -7.63 -6.08
N VAL A 256 -23.38 -7.09 -4.96
CA VAL A 256 -23.62 -7.82 -3.70
C VAL A 256 -25.06 -8.31 -3.61
N GLU A 257 -26.01 -7.60 -4.22
CA GLU A 257 -27.45 -7.94 -4.18
C GLU A 257 -27.85 -9.06 -5.16
N SER A 258 -26.93 -9.52 -6.00
CA SER A 258 -27.14 -10.57 -7.01
C SER A 258 -26.54 -11.94 -6.63
N SER A 259 -26.17 -12.14 -5.35
CA SER A 259 -25.58 -13.38 -4.82
C SER A 259 -26.37 -13.90 -3.63
#